data_AF-A0A6C0EVV0-F1
#
_entry.id   AF-A0A6C0EVV0-F1
#
_cell.length_a   1.000
_cell.length_b   1.000
_cell.length_c   1.000
_cell.angle_alpha   90.00
_cell.angle_beta   90.00
_cell.angle_gamma   90.00
#
_symmetry.space_group_name_H-M   'P 1'
#
loop_
_entity.id
_entity.type
_entity.pdbx_description
1 polymer ?
#
loop_
_entity_poly.entity_id
_entity_poly.type
_entity_poly.pdbx_seq_one_letter_code
_entity_poly.pdbx_strand_id
1 'polypeptide(L)'
;MRNKFSSTKSRKFNKKISRKTFTRKDYMSGDGMLTTVWGPAAWHLLHTISFNYPTNPTHENKKQYKEYVESLKNVLPCKYCRMNLENNLKTHPLQMCHMKNRETFSKYIYNLHEIVNKMLGKKSGLSYCDVRERYEHFRSRCTQNDGKKIFKFGKTRKNNKEKGCTEPLYGKKAKCVIQIVPQEERTPSFVVDNQCIKVKTDRMDRMDRIDGSGKTR
;
A
#
# COMPACT_ATOMS: atom_id res chain seq x y z
N MET A 1 -42.08 -47.40 -4.89
CA MET A 1 -40.82 -47.82 -5.55
C MET A 1 -40.60 -47.02 -6.82
N ARG A 2 -39.53 -46.22 -6.89
CA ARG A 2 -38.67 -45.96 -8.07
C ARG A 2 -37.73 -44.78 -7.76
N ASN A 3 -36.51 -45.15 -7.35
CA ASN A 3 -35.37 -44.25 -7.18
C ASN A 3 -35.07 -43.56 -8.53
N LYS A 4 -35.00 -42.22 -8.53
CA LYS A 4 -34.33 -41.46 -9.61
C LYS A 4 -32.95 -41.05 -9.12
N PHE A 5 -31.95 -41.87 -9.45
CA PHE A 5 -30.55 -41.50 -9.36
C PHE A 5 -30.28 -40.34 -10.33
N SER A 6 -30.00 -39.15 -9.78
CA SER A 6 -29.52 -37.99 -10.54
C SER A 6 -28.02 -38.15 -10.78
N SER A 7 -27.64 -38.43 -12.03
CA SER A 7 -26.25 -38.58 -12.46
C SER A 7 -25.48 -37.26 -12.28
N THR A 8 -24.55 -37.21 -11.34
CA THR A 8 -23.54 -36.16 -11.23
C THR A 8 -22.57 -36.25 -12.41
N LYS A 9 -22.79 -35.46 -13.46
CA LYS A 9 -21.80 -35.23 -14.52
C LYS A 9 -20.58 -34.52 -13.92
N SER A 10 -19.50 -35.26 -13.71
CA SER A 10 -18.20 -34.69 -13.38
C SER A 10 -17.72 -33.83 -14.55
N ARG A 11 -17.64 -32.52 -14.34
CA ARG A 11 -17.01 -31.60 -15.30
C ARG A 11 -15.51 -31.89 -15.33
N LYS A 12 -15.06 -32.67 -16.31
CA LYS A 12 -13.64 -32.84 -16.62
C LYS A 12 -13.06 -31.47 -16.98
N PHE A 13 -12.20 -30.93 -16.11
CA PHE A 13 -11.36 -29.78 -16.42
C PHE A 13 -10.32 -30.21 -17.47
N ASN A 14 -10.64 -29.96 -18.74
CA ASN A 14 -9.64 -30.08 -19.80
C ASN A 14 -8.62 -28.95 -19.62
N LYS A 15 -7.46 -29.29 -19.05
CA LYS A 15 -6.30 -28.39 -18.99
C LYS A 15 -5.79 -28.19 -20.42
N LYS A 16 -6.26 -27.13 -21.10
CA LYS A 16 -5.64 -26.66 -22.34
C LYS A 16 -4.16 -26.42 -22.06
N ILE A 17 -3.29 -27.17 -22.72
CA ILE A 17 -1.85 -26.92 -22.71
C ILE A 17 -1.65 -25.55 -23.35
N SER A 18 -1.39 -24.51 -22.55
CA SER A 18 -1.12 -23.18 -23.08
C SER A 18 0.23 -23.22 -23.79
N ARG A 19 0.24 -23.01 -25.11
CA ARG A 19 1.48 -22.73 -25.84
C ARG A 19 2.15 -21.52 -25.17
N LYS A 20 3.40 -21.67 -24.76
CA LYS A 20 4.15 -20.58 -24.11
C LYS A 20 4.41 -19.51 -25.17
N THR A 21 3.94 -18.29 -24.92
CA THR A 21 4.11 -17.14 -25.83
C THR A 21 5.57 -16.70 -25.92
N PHE A 22 6.35 -16.86 -24.85
CA PHE A 22 7.72 -16.37 -24.74
C PHE A 22 8.76 -17.49 -24.81
N THR A 23 9.90 -17.17 -25.41
CA THR A 23 11.07 -18.03 -25.55
C THR A 23 12.01 -17.93 -24.36
N ARG A 24 12.99 -18.85 -24.26
CA ARG A 24 14.05 -18.78 -23.23
C ARG A 24 14.89 -17.51 -23.33
N LYS A 25 15.10 -16.99 -24.54
CA LYS A 25 15.85 -15.73 -24.76
C LYS A 25 15.11 -14.56 -24.13
N ASP A 26 13.78 -14.51 -24.27
CA ASP A 26 12.95 -13.45 -23.70
C ASP A 26 13.01 -13.45 -22.16
N TYR A 27 12.97 -14.62 -21.53
CA TYR A 27 13.11 -14.73 -20.06
C TYR A 27 14.49 -14.34 -19.52
N MET A 28 15.52 -14.36 -20.36
CA MET A 28 16.89 -13.98 -20.01
C MET A 28 17.26 -12.57 -20.48
N SER A 29 16.29 -11.82 -21.01
CA SER A 29 16.50 -10.42 -21.39
C SER A 29 16.80 -9.56 -20.15
N GLY A 30 17.65 -8.56 -20.32
CA GLY A 30 17.93 -7.54 -19.31
C GLY A 30 16.93 -6.36 -19.34
N ASP A 31 15.83 -6.51 -20.08
CA ASP A 31 14.88 -5.45 -20.32
C ASP A 31 14.07 -5.13 -19.07
N GLY A 32 13.77 -3.85 -18.88
CA GLY A 32 12.96 -3.38 -17.76
C GLY A 32 11.47 -3.68 -17.97
N MET A 33 10.71 -3.73 -16.88
CA MET A 33 9.26 -3.87 -16.94
C MET A 33 8.60 -2.52 -17.29
N LEU A 34 7.50 -2.56 -18.05
CA LEU A 34 6.71 -1.37 -18.39
C LEU A 34 6.36 -0.56 -17.13
N THR A 35 6.79 0.71 -17.10
CA THR A 35 6.65 1.58 -15.92
C THR A 35 5.19 1.86 -15.56
N THR A 36 4.29 1.80 -16.54
CA THR A 36 2.84 1.94 -16.34
C THR A 36 2.22 0.77 -15.58
N VAL A 37 2.83 -0.42 -15.61
CA VAL A 37 2.32 -1.62 -14.94
C VAL A 37 2.68 -1.66 -13.45
N TRP A 38 3.92 -1.32 -13.10
CA TRP A 38 4.42 -1.45 -11.73
C TRP A 38 4.54 -0.11 -10.98
N GLY A 39 4.70 1.00 -11.70
CA GLY A 39 4.94 2.33 -11.12
C GLY A 39 3.85 2.77 -10.13
N PRO A 40 2.55 2.73 -10.50
CA PRO A 40 1.47 3.08 -9.58
C PRO A 40 1.44 2.20 -8.33
N ALA A 41 1.68 0.89 -8.48
CA ALA A 41 1.73 -0.04 -7.35
C ALA A 41 2.90 0.24 -6.40
N ALA A 42 4.08 0.56 -6.95
CA ALA A 42 5.25 0.95 -6.16
C ALA A 42 5.01 2.26 -5.40
N TRP A 43 4.43 3.29 -6.04
CA TRP A 43 4.05 4.52 -5.36
C TRP A 43 2.99 4.31 -4.29
N HIS A 44 2.00 3.45 -4.55
CA HIS A 44 1.00 3.09 -3.56
C HIS A 44 1.63 2.45 -2.33
N LEU A 45 2.59 1.53 -2.52
CA LEU A 45 3.34 0.92 -1.43
C LEU A 45 4.18 1.95 -0.67
N LEU A 46 4.91 2.82 -1.37
CA LEU A 46 5.75 3.85 -0.74
C LEU A 46 4.94 4.84 0.11
N HIS A 47 3.80 5.29 -0.41
CA HIS A 47 2.88 6.12 0.37
C HIS A 47 2.32 5.36 1.58
N THR A 48 1.93 4.10 1.41
CA THR A 48 1.45 3.28 2.54
C THR A 48 2.52 3.12 3.62
N ILE A 49 3.77 2.85 3.24
CA ILE A 49 4.92 2.76 4.17
C ILE A 49 5.12 4.10 4.88
N SER A 50 5.05 5.21 4.16
CA SER A 50 5.32 6.53 4.72
C SER A 50 4.23 7.01 5.68
N PHE A 51 2.95 6.75 5.37
CA PHE A 51 1.83 7.01 6.29
C PHE A 51 1.75 6.02 7.44
N ASN A 52 2.46 4.88 7.38
CA ASN A 52 2.59 3.97 8.51
C ASN A 52 3.85 4.20 9.36
N TYR A 53 4.77 5.06 8.94
CA TYR A 53 5.97 5.40 9.71
C TYR A 53 5.59 5.87 11.13
N PRO A 54 6.37 5.55 12.18
CA PRO A 54 6.01 5.93 13.55
C PRO A 54 5.90 7.45 13.75
N THR A 55 4.98 7.88 14.62
CA THR A 55 4.90 9.28 15.05
C THR A 55 6.12 9.67 15.90
N ASN A 56 6.62 8.73 16.71
CA ASN A 56 7.82 8.87 17.53
C ASN A 56 8.83 7.76 17.15
N PRO A 57 9.57 7.92 16.03
CA PRO A 57 10.47 6.88 15.53
C PRO A 57 11.76 6.80 16.35
N THR A 58 12.23 5.56 16.57
CA THR A 58 13.55 5.30 17.17
C THR A 58 14.67 5.64 16.18
N HIS A 59 15.91 5.71 16.64
CA HIS A 59 17.07 5.89 15.76
C HIS A 59 17.14 4.78 14.68
N GLU A 60 16.87 3.54 15.10
CA GLU A 60 16.87 2.39 14.19
C GLU A 60 15.76 2.49 13.14
N ASN A 61 14.54 2.94 13.53
CA ASN A 61 13.49 3.17 12.54
C ASN A 61 13.90 4.22 11.51
N LYS A 62 14.52 5.33 11.94
CA LYS A 62 14.99 6.38 11.03
C LYS A 62 16.01 5.82 10.03
N LYS A 63 16.97 5.03 10.51
CA LYS A 63 18.00 4.40 9.68
C LYS A 63 17.37 3.45 8.64
N GLN A 64 16.57 2.50 9.08
CA GLN A 64 15.97 1.48 8.20
C GLN A 64 15.10 2.08 7.09
N TYR A 65 14.26 3.06 7.42
CA TYR A 65 13.38 3.68 6.43
C TYR A 65 14.16 4.55 5.44
N LYS A 66 15.22 5.23 5.91
CA LYS A 66 16.10 6.00 5.04
C LYS A 66 16.84 5.08 4.06
N GLU A 67 17.46 4.02 4.56
CA GLU A 67 18.17 3.02 3.76
C GLU A 67 17.23 2.34 2.76
N TYR A 68 16.00 2.04 3.16
CA TYR A 68 14.98 1.50 2.27
C TYR A 68 14.73 2.43 1.08
N VAL A 69 14.45 3.72 1.30
CA VAL A 69 14.19 4.69 0.23
C VAL A 69 15.44 4.88 -0.65
N GLU A 70 16.62 4.98 -0.05
CA GLU A 70 17.88 5.16 -0.79
C GLU A 70 18.23 3.94 -1.63
N SER A 71 17.88 2.73 -1.17
CA SER A 71 18.13 1.48 -1.90
C SER A 71 17.32 1.35 -3.20
N LEU A 72 16.20 2.06 -3.32
CA LEU A 72 15.34 2.01 -4.51
C LEU A 72 16.11 2.39 -5.79
N LYS A 73 17.08 3.30 -5.69
CA LYS A 73 17.93 3.69 -6.83
C LYS A 73 18.71 2.51 -7.43
N ASN A 74 18.84 1.40 -6.71
CA ASN A 74 19.56 0.20 -7.16
C ASN A 74 18.62 -0.87 -7.74
N VAL A 75 17.36 -0.93 -7.31
CA VAL A 75 16.48 -2.10 -7.54
C VAL A 75 15.25 -1.82 -8.39
N LEU A 76 14.94 -0.56 -8.71
CA LEU A 76 13.78 -0.27 -9.58
C LEU A 76 13.95 -0.99 -10.94
N PRO A 77 12.89 -1.62 -11.49
CA PRO A 77 12.97 -2.45 -12.71
C PRO A 77 12.98 -1.60 -14.00
N CYS A 78 13.74 -0.49 -13.98
CA CYS A 78 13.86 0.49 -15.05
C CYS A 78 15.19 1.26 -14.87
N LYS A 79 16.11 1.15 -15.83
CA LYS A 79 17.45 1.78 -15.78
C LYS A 79 17.36 3.30 -15.59
N TYR A 80 16.57 3.99 -16.42
CA TYR A 80 16.43 5.44 -16.35
C TYR A 80 15.77 5.91 -15.05
N CYS A 81 14.82 5.12 -14.52
CA CYS A 81 14.16 5.41 -13.25
C CYS A 81 15.16 5.37 -12.08
N ARG A 82 16.09 4.40 -12.09
CA ARG A 82 17.18 4.30 -11.12
C ARG A 82 18.11 5.52 -11.17
N MET A 83 18.57 5.88 -12.38
CA MET A 83 19.44 7.05 -12.58
C MET A 83 18.74 8.36 -12.16
N ASN A 84 17.47 8.53 -12.53
CA ASN A 84 16.69 9.71 -12.16
C ASN A 84 16.48 9.80 -10.65
N LEU A 85 16.19 8.68 -9.98
CA LEU A 85 16.04 8.68 -8.53
C LEU A 85 17.38 9.00 -7.84
N GLU A 86 18.50 8.46 -8.33
CA GLU A 86 19.82 8.82 -7.81
C GLU A 86 20.08 10.33 -7.91
N ASN A 87 19.79 10.95 -9.05
CA ASN A 87 19.94 12.40 -9.23
C ASN A 87 18.97 13.20 -8.34
N ASN A 88 17.71 12.78 -8.24
CA ASN A 88 16.74 13.41 -7.33
C ASN A 88 17.20 13.34 -5.87
N LEU A 89 17.79 12.22 -5.44
CA LEU A 89 18.34 12.07 -4.10
C LEU A 89 19.63 12.88 -3.87
N LYS A 90 20.38 13.22 -4.93
CA LYS A 90 21.51 14.15 -4.84
C LYS A 90 21.03 15.59 -4.66
N THR A 91 20.03 16.03 -5.43
CA THR A 91 19.49 17.40 -5.38
C THR A 91 18.56 17.63 -4.19
N HIS A 92 17.77 16.62 -3.83
CA HIS A 92 16.77 16.65 -2.74
C HIS A 92 17.02 15.50 -1.77
N PRO A 93 18.14 15.53 -1.01
CA PRO A 93 18.55 14.41 -0.18
C PRO A 93 17.58 14.12 0.96
N LEU A 94 17.44 12.84 1.29
CA LEU A 94 16.66 12.39 2.44
C LEU A 94 17.46 12.61 3.74
N GLN A 95 17.29 13.80 4.30
CA GLN A 95 17.92 14.24 5.54
C GLN A 95 17.17 13.80 6.81
N MET A 96 17.87 13.83 7.96
CA MET A 96 17.29 13.44 9.26
C MET A 96 16.12 14.32 9.72
N CYS A 97 16.02 15.56 9.23
CA CYS A 97 14.86 16.43 9.47
C CYS A 97 13.58 15.84 8.87
N HIS A 98 13.66 15.13 7.74
CA HIS A 98 12.52 14.42 7.15
C HIS A 98 12.15 13.17 7.94
N MET A 99 13.08 12.60 8.70
CA MET A 99 12.88 11.37 9.48
C MET A 99 12.33 11.65 10.88
N LYS A 100 11.99 12.90 11.22
CA LYS A 100 11.54 13.33 12.56
C LYS A 100 10.31 12.55 13.03
N ASN A 101 9.30 12.43 12.18
CA ASN A 101 8.04 11.73 12.46
C ASN A 101 7.33 11.33 11.16
N ARG A 102 6.16 10.69 11.30
CA ARG A 102 5.27 10.33 10.17
C ARG A 102 5.00 11.46 9.20
N GLU A 103 4.69 12.65 9.70
CA GLU A 103 4.33 13.79 8.86
C GLU A 103 5.50 14.23 7.99
N THR A 104 6.67 14.44 8.59
CA THR A 104 7.86 14.90 7.85
C THR A 104 8.30 13.87 6.81
N PHE A 105 8.20 12.58 7.11
CA PHE A 105 8.62 11.52 6.21
C PHE A 105 7.63 11.32 5.06
N SER A 106 6.34 11.23 5.36
CA SER A 106 5.29 11.12 4.32
C SER A 106 5.26 12.34 3.41
N LYS A 107 5.51 13.54 3.94
CA LYS A 107 5.61 14.76 3.14
C LYS A 107 6.82 14.74 2.20
N TYR A 108 7.96 14.19 2.64
CA TYR A 108 9.10 13.98 1.74
C TYR A 108 8.76 13.05 0.58
N ILE A 109 8.12 11.90 0.86
CA ILE A 109 7.71 10.94 -0.19
C ILE A 109 6.70 11.55 -1.16
N TYR A 110 5.75 12.35 -0.65
CA TYR A 110 4.83 13.13 -1.49
C TYR A 110 5.58 14.11 -2.40
N ASN A 111 6.50 14.91 -1.87
CA ASN A 111 7.27 15.86 -2.67
C ASN A 111 8.12 15.16 -3.74
N LEU A 112 8.73 14.02 -3.40
CA LEU A 112 9.49 13.22 -4.35
C LEU A 112 8.61 12.71 -5.49
N HIS A 113 7.39 12.25 -5.20
CA HIS A 113 6.42 11.84 -6.21
C HIS A 113 6.03 13.02 -7.11
N GLU A 114 5.77 14.21 -6.54
CA GLU A 114 5.43 15.39 -7.33
C GLU A 114 6.59 15.88 -8.22
N ILE A 115 7.85 15.76 -7.77
CA ILE A 115 9.03 16.01 -8.61
C ILE A 115 9.03 15.07 -9.82
N VAL A 116 8.82 13.77 -9.60
CA VAL A 116 8.76 12.78 -10.69
C VAL A 116 7.59 13.06 -11.62
N ASN A 117 6.42 13.44 -11.10
CA ASN A 117 5.27 13.85 -11.90
C ASN A 117 5.62 15.04 -12.80
N LYS A 118 6.26 16.08 -12.25
CA LYS A 118 6.71 17.25 -13.00
C LYS A 118 7.69 16.87 -14.11
N MET A 119 8.68 16.00 -13.83
CA MET A 119 9.63 15.51 -14.84
C MET A 119 8.95 14.76 -15.99
N LEU A 120 7.83 14.07 -15.71
CA LEU A 120 7.05 13.33 -16.71
C LEU A 120 5.94 14.18 -17.35
N GLY A 121 5.87 15.49 -17.07
CA GLY A 121 4.81 16.38 -17.57
C GLY A 121 3.42 16.08 -17.00
N LYS A 122 3.34 15.37 -15.87
CA LYS A 122 2.09 14.98 -15.20
C LYS A 122 1.74 15.96 -14.08
N LYS A 123 0.45 16.11 -13.80
CA LYS A 123 -0.07 16.85 -12.64
C LYS A 123 -0.96 15.93 -11.83
N SER A 124 -0.70 15.81 -10.53
CA SER A 124 -1.57 15.05 -9.61
C SER A 124 -2.88 15.79 -9.33
N GLY A 125 -2.80 17.13 -9.18
CA GLY A 125 -3.91 17.97 -8.75
C GLY A 125 -4.30 17.78 -7.28
N LEU A 126 -3.48 17.10 -6.48
CA LEU A 126 -3.77 16.77 -5.08
C LEU A 126 -2.76 17.44 -4.16
N SER A 127 -3.23 18.03 -3.08
CA SER A 127 -2.36 18.52 -2.01
C SER A 127 -1.86 17.35 -1.13
N TYR A 128 -0.82 17.60 -0.34
CA TYR A 128 -0.38 16.65 0.69
C TYR A 128 -1.53 16.26 1.64
N CYS A 129 -2.41 17.21 2.00
CA CYS A 129 -3.55 16.93 2.87
C CYS A 129 -4.55 15.97 2.22
N ASP A 130 -4.82 16.11 0.93
CA ASP A 130 -5.72 15.22 0.18
C ASP A 130 -5.16 13.80 0.10
N VAL A 131 -3.85 13.69 -0.15
CA VAL A 131 -3.17 12.40 -0.17
C VAL A 131 -3.17 11.77 1.22
N ARG A 132 -2.86 12.54 2.27
CA ARG A 132 -2.92 12.05 3.66
C ARG A 132 -4.31 11.50 3.98
N GLU A 133 -5.36 12.29 3.78
CA GLU A 133 -6.74 11.88 4.08
C GLU A 133 -7.12 10.59 3.35
N ARG A 134 -6.78 10.51 2.05
CA ARG A 134 -7.04 9.34 1.22
C ARG A 134 -6.42 8.06 1.79
N TYR A 135 -5.18 8.11 2.27
CA TYR A 135 -4.51 6.94 2.84
C TYR A 135 -4.95 6.63 4.28
N GLU A 136 -5.33 7.64 5.07
CA GLU A 136 -5.83 7.46 6.43
C GLU A 136 -7.15 6.67 6.47
N HIS A 137 -7.99 6.72 5.43
CA HIS A 137 -9.18 5.87 5.33
C HIS A 137 -8.88 4.36 5.37
N PHE A 138 -7.65 3.94 5.01
CA PHE A 138 -7.21 2.54 5.01
C PHE A 138 -6.57 2.08 6.31
N ARG A 139 -6.41 2.96 7.31
CA ARG A 139 -5.77 2.60 8.57
C ARG A 139 -6.60 1.53 9.32
N SER A 140 -5.95 0.40 9.62
CA SER A 140 -6.53 -0.66 10.46
C SER A 140 -6.36 -0.34 11.95
N ARG A 141 -7.29 -0.82 12.80
CA ARG A 141 -7.07 -0.89 14.25
C ARG A 141 -6.67 -2.30 14.61
N CYS A 142 -5.58 -2.44 15.37
CA CYS A 142 -5.38 -3.63 16.17
C CYS A 142 -6.23 -3.46 17.44
N THR A 143 -7.16 -4.37 17.71
CA THR A 143 -7.84 -4.36 19.02
C THR A 143 -6.81 -4.74 20.09
N GLN A 144 -6.83 -4.08 21.26
CA GLN A 144 -5.82 -4.31 22.32
C GLN A 144 -5.80 -5.76 22.84
N ASN A 145 -6.75 -6.61 22.44
CA ASN A 145 -6.80 -8.03 22.74
C ASN A 145 -5.91 -8.91 21.84
N ASP A 146 -5.22 -8.36 20.85
CA ASP A 146 -4.34 -9.10 19.94
C ASP A 146 -2.88 -9.21 20.42
N GLY A 147 -2.60 -8.86 21.68
CA GLY A 147 -1.29 -9.03 22.33
C GLY A 147 -0.83 -10.49 22.53
N LYS A 148 -1.36 -11.47 21.79
CA LYS A 148 -1.00 -12.90 21.94
C LYS A 148 -0.61 -13.55 20.62
N LYS A 149 0.71 -13.61 20.43
CA LYS A 149 1.50 -14.57 19.63
C LYS A 149 1.16 -14.61 18.12
N ILE A 150 1.94 -13.83 17.36
CA ILE A 150 2.25 -14.10 15.95
C ILE A 150 2.97 -15.47 15.92
N PHE A 151 2.22 -16.55 15.69
CA PHE A 151 2.67 -17.96 15.58
C PHE A 151 3.83 -18.43 16.47
N LYS A 152 3.54 -19.27 17.47
CA LYS A 152 4.58 -20.20 17.99
C LYS A 152 4.80 -21.28 16.94
N PHE A 153 6.01 -21.45 16.44
CA PHE A 153 6.47 -22.65 15.70
C PHE A 153 6.46 -23.86 16.66
N GLY A 154 5.27 -24.31 17.05
CA GLY A 154 5.04 -25.52 17.83
C GLY A 154 4.33 -26.55 16.96
N LYS A 155 4.89 -27.75 16.88
CA LYS A 155 4.35 -28.87 16.10
C LYS A 155 2.95 -29.26 16.59
N THR A 156 1.91 -28.73 15.95
CA THR A 156 0.61 -29.39 15.79
C THR A 156 -0.22 -28.59 14.79
N ARG A 157 -0.55 -29.21 13.65
CA ARG A 157 -1.43 -28.67 12.62
C ARG A 157 -2.84 -28.48 13.20
N LYS A 158 -3.14 -27.32 13.77
CA LYS A 158 -4.50 -26.79 13.87
C LYS A 158 -4.59 -25.58 12.96
N ASN A 159 -5.70 -25.46 12.22
CA ASN A 159 -5.99 -24.41 11.23
C ASN A 159 -6.08 -23.00 11.85
N ASN A 160 -5.01 -22.53 12.48
CA ASN A 160 -4.91 -21.18 13.00
C ASN A 160 -4.54 -20.28 11.82
N LYS A 161 -5.56 -19.67 11.21
CA LYS A 161 -5.36 -18.61 10.21
C LYS A 161 -4.65 -17.44 10.88
N GLU A 162 -3.66 -16.88 10.20
CA GLU A 162 -2.97 -15.68 10.65
C GLU A 162 -3.97 -14.54 10.86
N LYS A 163 -3.91 -13.89 12.03
CA LYS A 163 -4.64 -12.64 12.26
C LYS A 163 -3.88 -11.51 11.56
N GLY A 164 -4.16 -11.29 10.28
CA GLY A 164 -3.70 -10.08 9.59
C GLY A 164 -4.47 -8.84 10.06
N CYS A 165 -3.86 -7.65 9.90
CA CYS A 165 -4.48 -6.35 10.23
C CYS A 165 -5.61 -5.98 9.25
N THR A 166 -6.71 -6.74 9.27
CA THR A 166 -7.81 -6.66 8.29
C THR A 166 -9.07 -5.95 8.81
N GLU A 167 -9.03 -5.42 10.03
CA GLU A 167 -10.15 -4.72 10.65
C GLU A 167 -9.99 -3.20 10.48
N PRO A 168 -10.89 -2.53 9.74
CA PRO A 168 -10.82 -1.10 9.51
C PRO A 168 -11.26 -0.31 10.75
N LEU A 169 -10.81 0.95 10.86
CA LEU A 169 -11.20 1.88 11.94
C LEU A 169 -12.73 2.02 12.12
N TYR A 170 -13.46 1.99 10.99
CA TYR A 170 -14.92 2.10 10.83
C TYR A 170 -15.30 1.52 9.44
N GLY A 171 -16.57 1.26 9.14
CA GLY A 171 -17.04 0.95 7.76
C GLY A 171 -16.69 -0.43 7.19
N LYS A 172 -16.94 -0.63 5.88
CA LYS A 172 -16.71 -1.91 5.18
C LYS A 172 -15.21 -2.21 5.03
N LYS A 173 -14.85 -3.51 5.01
CA LYS A 173 -13.46 -3.94 4.76
C LYS A 173 -13.04 -3.58 3.33
N ALA A 174 -12.07 -2.69 3.22
CA ALA A 174 -11.49 -2.31 1.93
C ALA A 174 -10.50 -3.40 1.44
N LYS A 175 -10.44 -3.59 0.11
CA LYS A 175 -9.47 -4.46 -0.55
C LYS A 175 -8.86 -3.71 -1.73
N CYS A 176 -7.55 -3.82 -1.91
CA CYS A 176 -6.86 -3.32 -3.10
C CYS A 176 -7.04 -4.29 -4.28
N VAL A 177 -7.41 -3.77 -5.45
CA VAL A 177 -7.50 -4.50 -6.71
C VAL A 177 -6.51 -3.89 -7.68
N ILE A 178 -5.61 -4.70 -8.24
CA ILE A 178 -4.67 -4.28 -9.29
C ILE A 178 -5.28 -4.70 -10.62
N GLN A 179 -5.60 -3.72 -11.45
CA GLN A 179 -6.18 -3.92 -12.79
C GLN A 179 -5.20 -3.42 -13.85
N ILE A 180 -4.91 -4.25 -14.85
CA ILE A 180 -4.11 -3.88 -16.02
C ILE A 180 -5.08 -3.65 -17.18
N VAL A 181 -5.09 -2.43 -17.71
CA VAL A 181 -5.94 -2.00 -18.83
C VAL A 181 -5.07 -1.52 -19.99
N PRO A 182 -5.58 -1.55 -21.24
CA PRO A 182 -4.91 -0.93 -22.39
C PRO A 182 -4.62 0.55 -22.14
N GLN A 183 -3.51 1.05 -22.69
CA GLN A 183 -3.05 2.42 -22.41
C GLN A 183 -3.98 3.49 -22.99
N GLU A 184 -4.81 3.13 -23.96
CA GLU A 184 -5.79 3.99 -24.62
C GLU A 184 -6.97 4.32 -23.68
N GLU A 185 -7.23 3.48 -22.68
CA GLU A 185 -8.31 3.67 -21.73
C GLU A 185 -7.93 4.76 -20.71
N ARG A 186 -8.65 5.89 -20.72
CA ARG A 186 -8.40 7.02 -19.82
C ARG A 186 -8.95 6.77 -18.43
N THR A 187 -8.33 5.86 -17.68
CA THR A 187 -8.67 5.56 -16.29
C THR A 187 -7.60 6.08 -15.32
N PRO A 188 -8.00 6.57 -14.13
CA PRO A 188 -7.04 6.95 -13.10
C PRO A 188 -6.34 5.72 -12.51
N SER A 189 -5.04 5.83 -12.22
CA SER A 189 -4.25 4.70 -11.70
C SER A 189 -4.58 4.29 -10.26
N PHE A 190 -5.35 5.11 -9.53
CA PHE A 190 -5.78 4.84 -8.17
C PHE A 190 -7.23 5.27 -7.98
N VAL A 191 -8.12 4.29 -7.86
CA VAL A 191 -9.55 4.48 -7.61
C VAL A 191 -9.89 3.96 -6.22
N VAL A 192 -10.62 4.76 -5.46
CA VAL A 192 -11.18 4.37 -4.17
C VAL A 192 -12.69 4.41 -4.30
N ASP A 193 -13.36 3.30 -3.99
CA ASP A 193 -14.81 3.27 -3.94
C ASP A 193 -15.31 4.22 -2.82
N ASN A 194 -16.35 5.00 -3.11
CA ASN A 194 -16.93 5.94 -2.15
C ASN A 194 -17.42 5.24 -0.86
N GLN A 195 -17.77 3.95 -0.90
CA GLN A 195 -18.13 3.17 0.28
C GLN A 195 -16.94 2.88 1.21
N CYS A 196 -15.72 3.01 0.70
CA CYS A 196 -14.47 2.92 1.47
C CYS A 196 -14.02 4.29 2.01
N ILE A 197 -14.54 5.39 1.45
CA ILE A 197 -14.29 6.76 1.91
C ILE A 197 -15.27 7.07 3.04
N LYS A 198 -14.77 7.63 4.13
CA LYS A 198 -15.57 7.89 5.34
C LYS A 198 -15.73 9.38 5.54
N VAL A 199 -16.97 9.82 5.79
CA VAL A 199 -17.27 11.21 6.19
C VAL A 199 -17.56 11.21 7.68
N LYS A 200 -16.90 12.08 8.45
CA LYS A 200 -17.30 12.33 9.84
C LYS A 200 -18.67 13.00 9.83
N THR A 201 -19.69 12.37 10.40
CA THR A 201 -20.96 13.02 10.71
C THR A 201 -20.84 13.71 12.08
N ASP A 202 -21.20 14.99 12.17
CA ASP A 202 -21.07 15.90 13.35
C ASP A 202 -21.66 15.42 14.70
N ARG A 203 -22.25 14.22 14.76
CA ARG A 203 -22.82 13.67 16.01
C ARG A 203 -21.79 13.07 16.97
N MET A 204 -20.53 12.85 16.56
CA MET A 204 -19.52 12.20 17.42
C MET A 204 -18.66 13.16 18.25
N ASP A 205 -18.65 14.47 17.97
CA ASP A 205 -17.81 15.45 18.68
C ASP A 205 -18.28 15.80 20.10
N ARG A 206 -19.46 15.31 20.53
CA ARG A 206 -20.02 15.60 21.86
C ARG A 206 -19.59 14.64 22.98
N MET A 207 -18.99 13.49 22.66
CA MET A 207 -18.57 12.51 23.68
C MET A 207 -17.15 12.73 24.20
N ASP A 208 -16.27 13.36 23.42
CA ASP A 208 -14.86 13.56 23.80
C ASP A 208 -14.59 14.85 24.61
N ARG A 209 -15.64 15.61 25.01
CA ARG A 209 -15.50 16.86 25.80
C ARG A 209 -15.96 16.75 27.27
N ILE A 210 -16.33 15.58 27.77
CA ILE A 210 -16.90 15.45 29.12
C ILE A 210 -15.87 15.03 30.18
N ASP A 211 -14.70 14.50 29.82
CA ASP A 211 -13.77 13.92 30.82
C ASP A 211 -12.62 14.85 31.26
N GLY A 212 -12.87 16.16 31.32
CA GLY A 212 -11.84 17.19 31.53
C GLY A 212 -12.10 18.20 32.66
N SER A 213 -12.97 17.91 33.63
CA SER A 213 -13.12 18.78 34.82
C SER A 213 -13.41 17.98 36.09
N GLY A 214 -12.33 17.54 36.74
CA GLY A 214 -12.36 16.86 38.04
C GLY A 214 -11.47 17.55 39.06
N LYS A 215 -12.08 18.47 39.84
CA LYS A 215 -11.77 18.83 41.24
C LYS A 215 -10.37 19.40 41.57
N THR A 216 -10.33 20.73 41.69
CA THR A 216 -9.61 21.40 42.78
C THR A 216 -10.54 21.50 44.00
N ARG A 217 -10.07 21.01 45.15
CA ARG A 217 -10.57 21.36 46.47
C ARG A 217 -9.40 21.45 47.42
#